data_AF-A0A5S3RJR2-F1
#
_entry.id   AF-A0A5S3RJR2-F1
#
_cell.length_a   1.000
_cell.length_b   1.000
_cell.length_c   1.000
_cell.angle_alpha   90.00
_cell.angle_beta   90.00
_cell.angle_gamma   90.00
#
_symmetry.space_group_name_H-M   'P 1'
#
loop_
_entity.id
_entity.type
_entity.pdbx_description
1 polymer ?
#
loop_
_entity_poly.entity_id
_entity_poly.type
_entity_poly.pdbx_seq_one_letter_code
_entity_poly.pdbx_strand_id
1 'polypeptide(L)'
;MKKLIRATLIILTFTAFSSDAGLSSVPLPNDFKSTLQIADDYPLVQTGYSAQSVTDVAKFYLLKLGEPQLTRGNNTRMTLFYASGSDNIRISLYANDYKTEIAIMVTK
;
A
#
# COMPACT_ATOMS: atom_id res chain seq x y z
N MET A 1 -61.87 18.90 -6.27
CA MET A 1 -60.54 19.57 -6.32
C MET A 1 -59.48 18.51 -6.04
N LYS A 2 -58.69 18.12 -7.05
CA LYS A 2 -57.73 17.00 -6.97
C LYS A 2 -56.39 17.52 -6.42
N LYS A 3 -55.88 16.97 -5.32
CA LYS A 3 -54.55 17.28 -4.77
C LYS A 3 -53.57 16.24 -5.26
N LEU A 4 -52.67 16.61 -6.17
CA LEU A 4 -51.54 15.78 -6.61
C LEU A 4 -50.43 15.85 -5.57
N ILE A 5 -50.14 14.73 -4.91
CA ILE A 5 -48.96 14.56 -4.06
C ILE A 5 -47.83 14.06 -4.96
N ARG A 6 -46.83 14.90 -5.21
CA ARG A 6 -45.62 14.54 -5.95
C ARG A 6 -44.65 13.87 -4.97
N ALA A 7 -44.46 12.55 -5.10
CA ALA A 7 -43.40 11.84 -4.42
C ALA A 7 -42.08 12.03 -5.18
N THR A 8 -41.14 12.77 -4.60
CA THR A 8 -39.79 12.95 -5.14
C THR A 8 -38.95 11.74 -4.76
N LEU A 9 -38.64 10.89 -5.72
CA LEU A 9 -37.77 9.71 -5.57
C LEU A 9 -36.30 10.18 -5.58
N ILE A 10 -35.65 10.17 -4.42
CA ILE A 10 -34.20 10.40 -4.32
C ILE A 10 -33.49 9.08 -4.65
N ILE A 11 -32.93 9.00 -5.85
CA ILE A 11 -32.09 7.88 -6.28
C ILE A 11 -30.69 8.11 -5.72
N LEU A 12 -30.35 7.40 -4.64
CA LEU A 12 -29.01 7.40 -4.07
C LEU A 12 -28.15 6.41 -4.87
N THR A 13 -27.43 6.88 -5.87
CA THR A 13 -26.48 6.04 -6.62
C THR A 13 -25.23 5.81 -5.76
N PHE A 14 -25.13 4.62 -5.15
CA PHE A 14 -23.88 4.12 -4.59
C PHE A 14 -22.91 3.84 -5.74
N THR A 15 -21.94 4.74 -5.98
CA THR A 15 -20.75 4.39 -6.76
C THR A 15 -19.84 3.55 -5.87
N ALA A 16 -19.94 2.22 -5.99
CA ALA A 16 -18.96 1.32 -5.42
C ALA A 16 -17.63 1.57 -6.15
N PHE A 17 -16.70 2.27 -5.50
CA PHE A 17 -15.32 2.32 -5.96
C PHE A 17 -14.72 0.93 -5.76
N SER A 18 -14.66 0.14 -6.83
CA SER A 18 -13.78 -1.04 -6.87
C SER A 18 -12.34 -0.53 -6.83
N SER A 19 -11.79 -0.40 -5.62
CA SER A 19 -10.37 -0.16 -5.42
C SER A 19 -9.64 -1.47 -5.69
N ASP A 20 -9.29 -1.72 -6.95
CA ASP A 20 -8.32 -2.74 -7.30
C ASP A 20 -6.95 -2.28 -6.77
N ALA A 21 -6.47 -2.92 -5.70
CA ALA A 21 -5.25 -2.50 -5.01
C ALA A 21 -4.01 -3.01 -5.78
N GLY A 22 -3.67 -2.32 -6.86
CA GLY A 22 -2.40 -2.55 -7.59
C GLY A 22 -1.17 -2.02 -6.83
N LEU A 23 0.03 -2.28 -7.36
CA LEU A 23 1.29 -1.74 -6.82
C LEU A 23 1.28 -0.21 -6.69
N SER A 24 0.50 0.50 -7.52
CA SER A 24 0.33 1.95 -7.45
C SER A 24 -0.34 2.44 -6.16
N SER A 25 -0.99 1.56 -5.41
CA SER A 25 -1.58 1.87 -4.10
C SER A 25 -0.55 1.90 -2.96
N VAL A 26 0.64 1.33 -3.17
CA VAL A 26 1.71 1.32 -2.16
C VAL A 26 2.59 2.57 -2.36
N PRO A 27 2.64 3.49 -1.38
CA PRO A 27 3.42 4.72 -1.47
C PRO A 27 4.92 4.38 -1.47
N LEU A 28 5.71 5.14 -2.24
CA LEU A 28 7.16 4.93 -2.32
C LEU A 28 7.91 6.12 -1.71
N PRO A 29 9.05 5.91 -1.03
CA PRO A 29 9.91 7.01 -0.60
C PRO A 29 10.33 7.88 -1.80
N ASN A 30 10.47 9.20 -1.59
CA ASN A 30 10.76 10.14 -2.68
C ASN A 30 12.07 9.83 -3.43
N ASP A 31 13.03 9.21 -2.76
CA ASP A 31 14.34 8.85 -3.31
C ASP A 31 14.39 7.39 -3.82
N PHE A 32 13.27 6.67 -3.79
CA PHE A 32 13.20 5.27 -4.21
C PHE A 32 13.68 5.07 -5.66
N LYS A 33 14.59 4.13 -5.85
CA LYS A 33 15.09 3.69 -7.15
C LYS A 33 14.67 2.25 -7.39
N SER A 34 13.78 2.04 -8.36
CA SER A 34 13.30 0.70 -8.72
C SER A 34 14.40 -0.13 -9.38
N THR A 35 14.39 -1.43 -9.10
CA THR A 35 15.31 -2.44 -9.66
C THR A 35 14.56 -3.56 -10.39
N LEU A 36 13.36 -3.92 -9.91
CA LEU A 36 12.47 -4.87 -10.53
C LEU A 36 11.02 -4.46 -10.27
N GLN A 37 10.15 -4.69 -11.25
CA GLN A 37 8.71 -4.56 -11.10
C GLN A 37 8.02 -5.68 -11.89
N ILE A 38 7.10 -6.39 -11.24
CA ILE A 38 6.23 -7.43 -11.82
C ILE A 38 4.81 -7.02 -11.47
N ALA A 39 4.02 -6.59 -12.46
CA ALA A 39 2.70 -5.99 -12.25
C ALA A 39 1.58 -6.68 -13.05
N ASP A 40 1.90 -7.71 -13.83
CA ASP A 40 0.96 -8.31 -14.80
C ASP A 40 0.17 -9.48 -14.20
N ASP A 41 0.68 -10.11 -13.14
CA ASP A 41 0.01 -11.20 -12.43
C ASP A 41 0.43 -11.23 -10.96
N TYR A 42 -0.45 -11.74 -10.09
CA TYR A 42 -0.16 -11.88 -8.67
C TYR A 42 0.85 -13.02 -8.42
N PRO A 43 1.78 -12.88 -7.46
CA PRO A 43 1.96 -11.71 -6.60
C PRO A 43 2.56 -10.53 -7.37
N LEU A 44 2.00 -9.33 -7.16
CA LEU A 44 2.63 -8.13 -7.70
C LEU A 44 3.86 -7.81 -6.85
N VAL A 45 4.98 -7.54 -7.49
CA VAL A 45 6.26 -7.34 -6.81
C VAL A 45 6.93 -6.08 -7.31
N GLN A 46 7.43 -5.27 -6.40
CA GLN A 46 8.30 -4.15 -6.72
C GLN A 46 9.49 -4.12 -5.76
N THR A 47 10.70 -4.13 -6.30
CA THR A 47 11.93 -4.02 -5.50
C THR A 47 12.72 -2.79 -5.90
N GLY A 48 13.48 -2.26 -4.95
CA GLY A 48 14.35 -1.11 -5.17
C GLY A 48 15.09 -0.72 -3.91
N TYR A 49 15.66 0.48 -3.92
CA TYR A 49 16.43 0.98 -2.80
C TYR A 49 16.16 2.46 -2.52
N SER A 50 16.38 2.86 -1.26
CA SER A 50 16.37 4.23 -0.77
C SER A 50 17.67 4.48 -0.01
N ALA A 51 18.19 5.71 -0.03
CA ALA A 51 19.34 6.12 0.78
C ALA A 51 18.97 6.32 2.26
N GLN A 52 17.67 6.27 2.59
CA GLN A 52 17.18 6.37 3.96
C GLN A 52 17.48 5.11 4.78
N SER A 53 17.56 5.25 6.10
CA SER A 53 17.73 4.13 7.01
C SER A 53 16.48 3.24 7.05
N VAL A 54 16.62 1.96 7.45
CA VAL A 54 15.48 1.03 7.61
C VAL A 54 14.42 1.63 8.54
N THR A 55 14.84 2.27 9.64
CA THR A 55 13.94 2.91 10.59
C THR A 55 13.18 4.09 9.96
N ASP A 56 13.83 4.90 9.13
CA ASP A 56 13.16 6.04 8.49
C ASP A 56 12.22 5.61 7.36
N VAL A 57 12.60 4.59 6.60
CA VAL A 57 11.70 3.96 5.63
C VAL A 57 10.49 3.32 6.33
N ALA A 58 10.68 2.65 7.48
CA ALA A 58 9.58 2.11 8.26
C ALA A 58 8.63 3.20 8.78
N LYS A 59 9.18 4.32 9.29
CA LYS A 59 8.39 5.49 9.69
C LYS A 59 7.61 6.09 8.51
N PHE A 60 8.21 6.14 7.32
CA PHE A 60 7.52 6.58 6.11
C PHE A 60 6.26 5.74 5.85
N TYR A 61 6.38 4.40 5.87
CA TYR A 61 5.23 3.53 5.67
C TYR A 61 4.20 3.65 6.79
N LEU A 62 4.64 3.79 8.04
CA LEU A 62 3.76 4.06 9.17
C LEU A 62 2.92 5.33 8.98
N LEU A 63 3.55 6.42 8.53
CA LEU A 63 2.87 7.70 8.28
C LEU A 63 1.91 7.65 7.10
N LYS A 64 2.18 6.82 6.08
CA LYS A 64 1.39 6.77 4.85
C LYS A 64 0.30 5.69 4.85
N LEU A 65 0.53 4.57 5.52
CA LEU A 65 -0.35 3.41 5.55
C LEU A 65 -0.97 3.15 6.94
N GLY A 66 -0.52 3.84 7.97
CA GLY A 66 -0.91 3.60 9.36
C GLY A 66 -0.10 2.48 10.03
N GLU A 67 -0.62 1.95 11.12
CA GLU A 67 0.02 0.86 11.87
C GLU A 67 -0.07 -0.46 11.10
N PRO A 68 1.05 -1.20 10.92
CA PRO A 68 1.01 -2.53 10.34
C PRO A 68 0.30 -3.51 11.27
N GLN A 69 -0.37 -4.51 10.70
CA GLN A 69 -0.96 -5.62 11.47
C GLN A 69 0.11 -6.43 12.20
N LEU A 70 1.29 -6.51 11.60
CA LEU A 70 2.44 -7.21 12.15
C LEU A 70 3.74 -6.56 11.68
N THR A 71 4.67 -6.43 12.62
CA THR A 71 6.06 -6.07 12.33
C THR A 71 6.95 -7.21 12.79
N ARG A 72 7.87 -7.66 11.93
CA ARG A 72 8.89 -8.67 12.27
C ARG A 72 10.28 -8.12 12.02
N GLY A 73 11.22 -8.48 12.90
CA GLY A 73 12.64 -8.16 12.75
C GLY A 73 13.10 -6.99 13.62
N ASN A 74 14.10 -6.24 13.14
CA ASN A 74 14.80 -5.18 13.86
C ASN A 74 15.19 -4.03 12.91
N ASN A 75 16.04 -3.11 13.38
CA ASN A 75 16.42 -1.90 12.65
C ASN A 75 17.40 -2.13 11.48
N THR A 76 17.85 -3.35 11.21
CA THR A 76 18.65 -3.69 10.01
C THR A 76 17.93 -4.63 9.07
N ARG A 77 16.92 -5.35 9.58
CA ARG A 77 16.09 -6.29 8.82
C ARG A 77 14.69 -6.24 9.37
N MET A 78 13.77 -5.59 8.66
CA MET A 78 12.38 -5.41 9.10
C MET A 78 11.41 -5.90 8.03
N THR A 79 10.26 -6.42 8.43
CA THR A 79 9.15 -6.66 7.51
C THR A 79 7.86 -6.17 8.15
N LEU A 80 7.13 -5.35 7.39
CA LEU A 80 5.86 -4.76 7.73
C LEU A 80 4.76 -5.49 6.95
N PHE A 81 3.69 -5.87 7.63
CA PHE A 81 2.52 -6.52 7.04
C PHE A 81 1.30 -5.64 7.20
N TYR A 82 0.65 -5.30 6.09
CA TYR A 82 -0.57 -4.49 6.05
C TYR A 82 -1.68 -5.26 5.35
N ALA A 83 -2.93 -4.95 5.71
CA ALA A 83 -4.10 -5.32 4.93
C ALA A 83 -4.76 -4.04 4.39
N SER A 84 -5.11 -4.03 3.11
CA SER A 84 -5.80 -2.94 2.43
C SER A 84 -6.93 -3.51 1.58
N GLY A 85 -8.17 -3.44 2.10
CA GLY A 85 -9.30 -4.09 1.44
C GLY A 85 -9.14 -5.61 1.39
N SER A 86 -9.17 -6.19 0.19
CA SER A 86 -8.91 -7.61 -0.05
C SER A 86 -7.44 -7.99 -0.12
N ASP A 87 -6.54 -7.01 -0.08
CA ASP A 87 -5.15 -7.22 -0.46
C ASP A 87 -4.23 -7.21 0.77
N ASN A 88 -3.24 -8.09 0.74
CA ASN A 88 -2.19 -8.20 1.74
C ASN A 88 -0.91 -7.59 1.17
N ILE A 89 -0.35 -6.60 1.86
CA ILE A 89 0.88 -5.92 1.45
C ILE A 89 1.99 -6.33 2.41
N ARG A 90 3.04 -6.93 1.87
CA ARG A 90 4.28 -7.25 2.59
C ARG A 90 5.38 -6.30 2.12
N ILE A 91 5.96 -5.55 3.05
CA ILE A 91 7.07 -4.64 2.78
C ILE A 91 8.28 -5.11 3.58
N SER A 92 9.27 -5.67 2.90
CA SER A 92 10.52 -6.12 3.50
C SER A 92 11.62 -5.08 3.30
N LEU A 93 12.27 -4.70 4.39
CA LEU A 93 13.31 -3.68 4.48
C LEU A 93 14.61 -4.34 4.93
N TYR A 94 15.66 -4.13 4.16
CA TYR A 94 16.99 -4.69 4.42
C TYR A 94 18.03 -3.60 4.36
N ALA A 95 18.79 -3.41 5.44
CA ALA A 95 19.98 -2.59 5.39
C ALA A 95 21.02 -3.27 4.50
N ASN A 96 21.49 -2.56 3.47
CA ASN A 96 22.55 -3.01 2.58
C ASN A 96 23.52 -1.82 2.39
N ASP A 97 24.67 -1.87 3.05
CA ASP A 97 25.63 -0.76 3.12
C ASP A 97 24.96 0.58 3.53
N TYR A 98 25.05 1.60 2.68
CA TYR A 98 24.53 2.96 2.86
C TYR A 98 23.10 3.14 2.31
N LYS A 99 22.39 2.04 2.01
CA LYS A 99 21.03 2.06 1.48
C LYS A 99 20.14 1.05 2.21
N THR A 100 18.84 1.29 2.14
CA THR A 100 17.81 0.32 2.48
C THR A 100 17.25 -0.26 1.21
N GLU A 101 17.36 -1.57 1.04
CA GLU A 101 16.61 -2.31 0.03
C GLU A 101 15.17 -2.49 0.52
N ILE A 102 14.24 -2.25 -0.40
CA ILE A 102 12.80 -2.30 -0.15
C ILE A 102 12.23 -3.28 -1.16
N ALA A 103 11.59 -4.33 -0.66
CA ALA A 103 10.84 -5.30 -1.46
C ALA A 103 9.37 -5.27 -1.05
N ILE A 104 8.52 -4.83 -1.96
CA ILE A 104 7.07 -4.77 -1.81
C ILE A 104 6.47 -5.95 -2.55
N MET A 105 5.57 -6.66 -1.89
CA MET A 105 4.75 -7.70 -2.48
C MET A 105 3.28 -7.44 -2.11
N VAL A 106 2.41 -7.51 -3.10
CA VAL A 106 0.96 -7.46 -2.91
C VAL A 106 0.36 -8.80 -3.31
N THR A 107 -0.46 -9.38 -2.43
CA THR A 107 -1.25 -10.58 -2.69
C THR A 107 -2.72 -10.32 -2.40
N LYS A 108 -3.60 -11.21 -2.88
CA LYS A 108 -4.98 -11.27 -2.38
C LYS A 108 -5.07 -12.01 -1.04
#